data_AF-A0A258GY12-F1
#
_entry.id   AF-A0A258GY12-F1
#
_cell.length_a   1.000
_cell.length_b   1.000
_cell.length_c   1.000
_cell.angle_alpha   90.00
_cell.angle_beta   90.00
_cell.angle_gamma   90.00
#
_symmetry.space_group_name_H-M   'P 1'
#
loop_
_entity.id
_entity.type
_entity.pdbx_description
1 polymer ?
#
loop_
_entity_poly.entity_id
_entity_poly.type
_entity_poly.pdbx_seq_one_letter_code
_entity_poly.pdbx_strand_id
1 'polypeptide(L)'
;MTEPKWNFEDEPPFEPRTEAGINLCAYFDGMPDAKLRAYNPAMSDDALMEWDGNFKSDGDMLLPCVESEEVDVEMYRRYIAACIRYRDRVRGALMAGA
;
A
#
# COMPACT_ATOMS: atom_id res chain seq x y z
N MET A 1 -12.23 14.07 -10.73
CA MET A 1 -10.90 13.94 -11.34
C MET A 1 -10.58 12.46 -11.35
N THR A 2 -10.26 11.89 -12.51
CA THR A 2 -9.86 10.49 -12.62
C THR A 2 -8.45 10.38 -12.04
N GLU A 3 -8.24 9.55 -11.03
CA GLU A 3 -6.89 9.29 -10.52
C GLU A 3 -6.05 8.60 -11.62
N PRO A 4 -4.75 8.91 -11.74
CA PRO A 4 -3.88 8.21 -12.67
C PRO A 4 -3.77 6.74 -12.26
N LYS A 5 -3.53 5.85 -13.23
CA LYS A 5 -3.27 4.45 -12.93
C LYS A 5 -1.89 4.35 -12.27
N TRP A 6 -1.88 4.01 -10.98
CA TRP A 6 -0.66 3.71 -10.23
C TRP A 6 -0.13 2.33 -10.62
N ASN A 7 1.20 2.17 -10.59
CA ASN A 7 1.88 0.93 -10.92
C ASN A 7 3.10 0.74 -10.01
N PHE A 8 2.85 0.68 -8.72
CA PHE A 8 3.82 0.39 -7.68
C PHE A 8 4.23 -1.10 -7.71
N GLU A 9 3.37 -1.99 -8.19
CA GLU A 9 3.70 -3.40 -8.39
C GLU A 9 4.90 -3.61 -9.34
N ASP A 10 5.00 -2.84 -10.43
CA ASP A 10 6.11 -2.95 -11.39
C ASP A 10 7.37 -2.16 -10.98
N GLU A 11 7.33 -1.38 -9.90
CA GLU A 11 8.53 -0.66 -9.45
C GLU A 11 9.65 -1.63 -9.08
N PRO A 12 10.93 -1.24 -9.22
CA PRO A 12 12.04 -2.04 -8.70
C PRO A 12 11.81 -2.35 -7.21
N PRO A 13 11.91 -3.62 -6.81
CA PRO A 13 11.68 -4.02 -5.43
C PRO A 13 12.68 -3.32 -4.49
N PHE A 14 12.18 -2.60 -3.49
CA PHE A 14 13.03 -1.97 -2.48
C PHE A 14 13.63 -2.99 -1.49
N GLU A 15 13.04 -4.18 -1.41
CA GLU A 15 13.52 -5.37 -0.73
C GLU A 15 13.10 -6.62 -1.54
N PRO A 16 13.75 -7.79 -1.40
CA PRO A 16 13.26 -9.02 -2.02
C PRO A 16 11.80 -9.25 -1.65
N ARG A 17 10.90 -9.13 -2.62
CA ARG A 17 9.46 -9.24 -2.36
C ARG A 17 9.07 -10.71 -2.32
N THR A 18 8.45 -11.09 -1.22
CA THR A 18 7.66 -12.31 -1.11
C THR A 18 6.34 -12.17 -1.88
N GLU A 19 5.59 -13.26 -2.02
CA GLU A 19 4.26 -13.24 -2.64
C GLU A 19 3.32 -12.26 -1.93
N ALA A 20 3.38 -12.22 -0.60
CA ALA A 20 2.66 -11.23 0.22
C ALA A 20 3.04 -9.79 -0.16
N GLY A 21 4.32 -9.52 -0.42
CA GLY A 21 4.79 -8.19 -0.83
C GLY A 21 4.28 -7.76 -2.20
N ILE A 22 4.18 -8.69 -3.15
CA ILE A 22 3.63 -8.42 -4.49
C ILE A 22 2.14 -8.10 -4.38
N ASN A 23 1.37 -8.92 -3.66
CA ASN A 23 -0.06 -8.69 -3.47
C ASN A 23 -0.34 -7.39 -2.72
N LEU A 24 0.51 -7.03 -1.75
CA LEU A 24 0.41 -5.78 -1.01
C LEU A 24 0.69 -4.56 -1.90
N CYS A 25 1.64 -4.64 -2.85
CA CYS A 25 1.82 -3.59 -3.85
C CYS A 25 0.56 -3.40 -4.72
N ALA A 26 -0.02 -4.48 -5.23
CA ALA A 26 -1.23 -4.43 -6.05
C ALA A 26 -2.43 -3.87 -5.26
N TYR A 27 -2.54 -4.23 -3.99
CA TYR A 27 -3.52 -3.65 -3.07
C TYR A 27 -3.35 -2.13 -2.95
N PHE A 28 -2.12 -1.66 -2.78
CA PHE A 28 -1.85 -0.23 -2.72
C PHE A 28 -2.06 0.48 -4.05
N ASP A 29 -1.85 -0.15 -5.20
CA ASP A 29 -2.18 0.45 -6.50
C ASP A 29 -3.69 0.69 -6.67
N GLY A 30 -4.52 -0.18 -6.09
CA GLY A 30 -5.97 0.01 -6.02
C GLY A 30 -6.45 1.01 -4.95
N MET A 31 -5.59 1.42 -4.02
CA MET A 31 -5.97 2.31 -2.93
C MET A 31 -6.10 3.78 -3.42
N PRO A 32 -7.20 4.49 -3.06
CA PRO A 32 -7.35 5.89 -3.45
C PRO A 32 -6.20 6.77 -2.95
N ASP A 33 -5.73 7.70 -3.78
CA ASP A 33 -4.63 8.62 -3.43
C ASP A 33 -4.98 9.49 -2.23
N ALA A 34 -6.22 9.96 -2.15
CA ALA A 34 -6.70 10.73 -1.01
C ALA A 34 -6.58 9.94 0.31
N LYS A 35 -6.81 8.63 0.28
CA LYS A 35 -6.66 7.76 1.44
C LYS A 35 -5.19 7.67 1.82
N LEU A 36 -4.30 7.30 0.89
CA LEU A 36 -2.86 7.20 1.16
C LEU A 36 -2.24 8.49 1.68
N ARG A 37 -2.72 9.66 1.23
CA ARG A 37 -2.28 10.96 1.77
C ARG A 37 -2.74 11.25 3.19
N ALA A 38 -3.79 10.59 3.66
CA ALA A 38 -4.25 10.67 5.04
C ALA A 38 -3.52 9.68 5.97
N TYR A 39 -2.63 8.85 5.42
CA TYR A 39 -1.80 7.95 6.23
C TYR A 39 -0.90 8.77 7.18
N ASN A 40 -0.97 8.43 8.47
CA ASN A 40 -0.10 8.96 9.51
C ASN A 40 0.80 7.84 10.05
N PRO A 41 2.13 7.89 9.84
CA PRO A 41 3.05 6.86 10.33
C PRO A 41 3.11 6.75 11.86
N ALA A 42 2.66 7.78 12.59
CA ALA A 42 2.62 7.78 14.06
C ALA A 42 1.36 7.14 14.65
N MET A 43 0.40 6.68 13.84
CA MET A 43 -0.77 5.97 14.35
C MET A 43 -0.36 4.62 14.95
N SER A 44 -1.03 4.18 16.01
CA SER A 44 -0.82 2.84 16.59
C SER A 44 -1.24 1.74 15.61
N ASP A 45 -0.88 0.50 15.90
CA ASP A 45 -1.24 -0.64 15.06
C ASP A 45 -2.77 -0.81 15.00
N ASP A 46 -3.47 -0.71 16.13
CA ASP A 46 -4.95 -0.72 16.15
C ASP A 46 -5.57 0.39 15.30
N ALA A 47 -5.03 1.61 15.40
CA ALA A 47 -5.50 2.74 14.62
C ALA A 47 -5.20 2.58 13.12
N LEU A 48 -4.09 1.91 12.76
CA LEU A 48 -3.76 1.55 11.40
C LEU A 48 -4.75 0.54 10.83
N MET A 49 -5.08 -0.48 11.63
CA MET A 49 -6.03 -1.51 11.23
C MET A 49 -7.43 -0.93 11.01
N GLU A 50 -7.88 -0.05 11.91
CA GLU A 50 -9.15 0.66 11.78
C GLU A 50 -9.15 1.63 10.57
N TRP A 51 -8.06 2.37 10.36
CA TRP A 51 -7.92 3.32 9.26
C TRP A 51 -7.89 2.63 7.88
N ASP A 52 -7.18 1.50 7.78
CA ASP A 52 -7.15 0.72 6.55
C ASP A 52 -8.51 0.05 6.32
N GLY A 53 -9.10 -0.55 7.35
CA GLY A 53 -10.44 -1.14 7.30
C GLY A 53 -10.54 -2.48 6.57
N ASN A 54 -9.44 -3.05 6.04
CA ASN A 54 -9.38 -4.42 5.51
C ASN A 54 -8.69 -5.43 6.44
N PHE A 55 -8.26 -4.99 7.63
CA PHE A 55 -7.79 -5.90 8.67
C PHE A 55 -8.98 -6.61 9.36
N LYS A 56 -8.82 -7.89 9.68
CA LYS A 56 -9.75 -8.64 10.52
C LYS A 56 -9.61 -8.23 11.99
N SER A 57 -10.60 -8.58 12.80
CA SER A 57 -10.62 -8.33 14.25
C SER A 57 -9.43 -8.93 15.04
N ASP A 58 -8.75 -9.94 14.48
CA ASP A 58 -7.57 -10.59 15.09
C ASP A 58 -6.23 -9.98 14.62
N GLY A 59 -6.26 -9.00 13.70
CA GLY A 59 -5.07 -8.27 13.24
C GLY A 59 -4.52 -8.68 11.87
N ASP A 60 -5.10 -9.70 11.22
CA ASP A 60 -4.66 -10.14 9.90
C ASP A 60 -5.38 -9.42 8.76
N MET A 61 -4.65 -8.93 7.77
CA MET A 61 -5.22 -8.41 6.53
C MET A 61 -5.58 -9.57 5.57
N LEU A 62 -6.84 -9.62 5.13
CA LEU A 62 -7.24 -10.53 4.04
C LEU A 62 -6.94 -9.87 2.69
N LEU A 63 -5.74 -10.09 2.18
CA LEU A 63 -5.44 -9.79 0.78
C LEU A 63 -5.95 -10.95 -0.11
N PRO A 64 -6.67 -10.68 -1.21
CA PRO A 64 -6.96 -11.72 -2.18
C PRO A 64 -5.64 -12.31 -2.71
N CYS A 65 -5.57 -13.63 -2.84
CA CYS A 65 -4.41 -14.40 -3.31
C CYS A 65 -3.19 -14.49 -2.36
N VAL A 66 -3.36 -14.24 -1.06
CA VAL A 66 -2.33 -14.59 -0.07
C VAL A 66 -2.65 -15.96 0.52
N GLU A 67 -2.05 -17.02 -0.04
CA GLU A 67 -2.27 -18.41 0.43
C GLU A 67 -1.16 -18.88 1.39
N SER A 68 -0.01 -18.18 1.46
CA SER A 68 1.21 -18.73 2.08
C SER A 68 1.90 -17.86 3.15
N GLU A 69 1.73 -16.53 3.17
CA GLU A 69 2.43 -15.62 4.11
C GLU A 69 1.54 -14.46 4.59
N GLU A 70 1.38 -14.29 5.90
CA GLU A 70 0.59 -13.21 6.47
C GLU A 70 1.32 -11.86 6.33
N VAL A 71 0.56 -10.79 6.04
CA VAL A 71 1.08 -9.41 6.07
C VAL A 71 0.95 -8.89 7.49
N ASP A 72 2.07 -8.79 8.20
CA ASP A 72 2.13 -8.17 9.51
C ASP A 72 2.14 -6.63 9.40
N VAL A 73 1.91 -5.97 10.54
CA VAL A 73 1.83 -4.51 10.59
C VAL A 73 3.15 -3.84 10.22
N GLU A 74 4.30 -4.44 10.55
CA GLU A 74 5.59 -3.86 10.19
C GLU A 74 5.82 -3.90 8.67
N MET A 75 5.51 -5.03 8.03
CA MET A 75 5.53 -5.16 6.58
C MET A 75 4.57 -4.15 5.93
N TYR A 76 3.33 -4.05 6.40
CA TYR A 76 2.37 -3.07 5.90
C TYR A 76 2.95 -1.64 5.93
N ARG A 77 3.50 -1.23 7.08
CA ARG A 77 4.08 0.11 7.28
C ARG A 77 5.26 0.39 6.36
N ARG A 78 6.11 -0.61 6.09
CA ARG A 78 7.23 -0.48 5.14
C ARG A 78 6.73 -0.26 3.72
N TYR A 79 5.77 -1.06 3.27
CA TYR A 79 5.26 -0.99 1.89
C TYR A 79 4.40 0.25 1.64
N ILE A 80 3.53 0.66 2.59
CA ILE A 80 2.74 1.87 2.42
C ILE A 80 3.64 3.12 2.33
N ALA A 81 4.71 3.18 3.11
CA ALA A 81 5.69 4.27 3.04
C ALA A 81 6.42 4.28 1.69
N ALA A 82 6.79 3.11 1.17
CA ALA A 82 7.39 2.98 -0.16
C ALA A 82 6.41 3.38 -1.29
N CYS A 83 5.14 2.97 -1.18
CA CYS A 83 4.09 3.36 -2.12
C CYS A 83 3.89 4.88 -2.13
N ILE A 84 3.80 5.52 -0.96
CA ILE A 84 3.66 6.98 -0.87
C ILE A 84 4.85 7.69 -1.54
N ARG A 85 6.08 7.24 -1.28
CA ARG A 85 7.28 7.78 -1.95
C ARG A 85 7.24 7.62 -3.47
N TYR A 86 6.79 6.46 -3.94
CA TYR A 86 6.58 6.21 -5.36
C TYR A 86 5.59 7.21 -5.94
N ARG A 87 4.39 7.32 -5.35
CA ARG A 87 3.34 8.23 -5.81
C ARG A 87 3.82 9.66 -5.81
N ASP A 88 4.47 10.14 -4.76
CA ASP A 88 5.01 11.50 -4.71
C ASP A 88 6.04 11.76 -5.82
N ARG A 89 6.86 10.77 -6.17
CA ARG A 89 7.85 10.87 -7.27
C ARG A 89 7.19 10.92 -8.64
N VAL A 90 6.22 10.05 -8.92
CA VAL A 90 5.64 9.91 -10.27
C VAL A 90 4.43 10.81 -10.50
N ARG A 91 3.76 11.29 -9.45
CA ARG A 91 2.55 12.13 -9.53
C ARG A 91 2.77 13.36 -10.40
N GLY A 92 3.91 14.03 -10.27
CA GLY A 92 4.26 15.18 -11.10
C GLY A 92 4.34 14.84 -12.60
N ALA A 93 4.89 13.67 -12.93
CA ALA A 93 5.01 13.21 -14.32
C ALA A 93 3.67 12.70 -14.88
N LEU A 94 2.89 11.95 -14.08
CA LEU A 94 1.60 11.40 -14.48
C LEU A 94 0.52 12.48 -14.65
N MET A 95 0.55 13.53 -13.82
CA MET A 95 -0.37 14.67 -13.94
C MET A 95 0.01 15.64 -15.07
N ALA A 96 1.28 15.67 -15.49
CA ALA A 96 1.72 16.47 -16.63
C ALA A 96 1.46 15.81 -18.00
N GLY A 97 1.20 14.49 -18.01
CA GLY A 97 0.90 13.70 -19.21
C GLY A 97 -0.58 13.36 -19.40
N ALA A 98 -1.47 13.82 -18.52
CA ALA A 98 -2.93 13.64 -18.59
C ALA A 98 -3.64 14.90 -19.11
#